data_AF-A0A524CLW8-F1
#
_entry.id   AF-A0A524CLW8-F1
#
_cell.length_a   1.000
_cell.length_b   1.000
_cell.length_c   1.000
_cell.angle_alpha   90.00
_cell.angle_beta   90.00
_cell.angle_gamma   90.00
#
_symmetry.space_group_name_H-M   'P 1'
#
loop_
_entity.id
_entity.type
_entity.pdbx_description
1 polymer ?
#
loop_
_entity_poly.entity_id
_entity_poly.type
_entity_poly.pdbx_seq_one_letter_code
_entity_poly.pdbx_strand_id
1 'polypeptide(L)'
;MKKADISRYCYSLRIKDITLGFLNILTRFEDYYHGNANPPNHQTVLTWILESQLSQINEIISNKQNYPDLEDIYSELEKINNLIHELGENINFKVLQEKVRKVSIKNMNNLAKISEKNEV
;
A
#
# COMPACT_ATOMS: atom_id res chain seq x y z
N MET A 1 19.97 14.25 -11.83
CA MET A 1 19.24 14.14 -10.55
C MET A 1 20.14 14.44 -9.36
N LYS A 2 19.71 15.31 -8.42
CA LYS A 2 20.44 15.53 -7.16
C LYS A 2 20.26 14.33 -6.21
N LYS A 3 21.19 14.08 -5.29
CA LYS A 3 21.15 12.93 -4.34
C LYS A 3 19.85 12.86 -3.53
N ALA A 4 19.32 14.01 -3.10
CA ALA A 4 18.05 14.09 -2.38
C ALA A 4 16.86 13.61 -3.24
N ASP A 5 16.85 13.97 -4.53
CA ASP A 5 15.82 13.56 -5.47
C ASP A 5 15.89 12.05 -5.76
N ILE A 6 17.10 11.46 -5.79
CA ILE A 6 17.29 10.01 -5.93
C ILE A 6 16.70 9.28 -4.72
N SER A 7 17.03 9.73 -3.52
CA SER A 7 16.49 9.14 -2.28
C SER A 7 14.96 9.19 -2.28
N ARG A 8 14.38 10.34 -2.64
CA ARG A 8 12.93 10.54 -2.70
C ARG A 8 12.26 9.69 -3.79
N TYR A 9 12.90 9.56 -4.95
CA TYR A 9 12.43 8.71 -6.03
C TYR A 9 12.44 7.23 -5.63
N CYS A 10 13.54 6.72 -5.08
CA CYS A 10 13.63 5.35 -4.58
C CYS A 10 12.61 5.07 -3.46
N TYR A 11 12.40 6.03 -2.57
CA TYR A 11 11.40 5.88 -1.51
C TYR A 11 9.97 5.85 -2.07
N SER A 12 9.68 6.69 -3.07
CA SER A 12 8.39 6.65 -3.78
C SER A 12 8.23 5.33 -4.56
N LEU A 13 9.28 4.78 -5.16
CA LEU A 13 9.24 3.45 -5.79
C LEU A 13 8.89 2.36 -4.77
N ARG A 14 9.46 2.44 -3.57
CA ARG A 14 9.14 1.51 -2.47
C ARG A 14 7.66 1.55 -2.11
N ILE A 15 7.06 2.74 -1.95
CA ILE A 15 5.61 2.88 -1.68
C ILE A 15 4.78 2.24 -2.81
N LYS A 16 5.19 2.44 -4.07
CA LYS A 16 4.53 1.84 -5.22
C LYS A 16 4.58 0.31 -5.14
N ASP A 17 5.75 -0.28 -4.90
CA ASP A 17 5.90 -1.73 -4.89
C ASP A 17 5.08 -2.38 -3.76
N ILE A 18 5.04 -1.75 -2.58
CA ILE A 18 4.21 -2.21 -1.45
C ILE A 18 2.72 -2.13 -1.80
N THR A 19 2.26 -0.99 -2.32
CA THR A 19 0.84 -0.83 -2.67
C THR A 19 0.39 -1.77 -3.80
N LEU A 20 1.25 -2.04 -4.78
CA LEU A 20 0.98 -3.03 -5.83
C LEU A 20 1.00 -4.47 -5.30
N GLY A 21 1.97 -4.80 -4.44
CA GLY A 21 2.03 -6.09 -3.76
C GLY A 21 0.76 -6.35 -2.96
N PHE A 22 0.30 -5.33 -2.23
CA PHE A 22 -0.91 -5.40 -1.45
C PHE A 22 -2.17 -5.55 -2.32
N LEU A 23 -2.27 -4.84 -3.45
CA LEU A 23 -3.36 -5.04 -4.41
C LEU A 23 -3.42 -6.47 -4.94
N ASN A 24 -2.27 -7.02 -5.37
CA ASN A 24 -2.19 -8.38 -5.89
C ASN A 24 -2.63 -9.42 -4.84
N ILE A 25 -2.26 -9.19 -3.59
CA ILE A 25 -2.69 -9.99 -2.44
C ILE A 25 -4.22 -9.96 -2.28
N LEU A 26 -4.82 -8.77 -2.29
CA LEU A 26 -6.26 -8.61 -2.11
C LEU A 26 -7.04 -9.28 -3.25
N THR A 27 -6.58 -9.12 -4.49
CA THR A 27 -7.20 -9.76 -5.66
C THR A 27 -7.10 -11.29 -5.58
N ARG A 28 -5.90 -11.84 -5.32
CA ARG A 28 -5.71 -13.30 -5.21
C ARG A 28 -6.53 -13.90 -4.08
N PHE A 29 -6.69 -13.17 -2.98
CA PHE A 29 -7.53 -13.61 -1.88
C PHE A 29 -9.00 -13.71 -2.30
N GLU A 30 -9.56 -12.66 -2.92
CA GLU A 30 -10.94 -12.69 -3.43
C GLU A 30 -11.13 -13.86 -4.40
N ASP A 31 -10.22 -14.04 -5.36
CA ASP A 31 -10.26 -15.13 -6.34
C ASP A 31 -10.24 -16.51 -5.66
N TYR A 32 -9.34 -16.70 -4.69
CA TYR A 32 -9.19 -17.95 -3.96
C TYR A 32 -10.40 -18.24 -3.06
N TYR A 33 -10.97 -17.23 -2.41
CA TYR A 33 -12.15 -17.38 -1.55
C TYR A 33 -13.40 -17.74 -2.36
N HIS A 34 -13.59 -17.11 -3.53
CA HIS A 34 -14.73 -17.40 -4.42
C HIS A 34 -14.56 -18.71 -5.22
N GLY A 35 -13.33 -19.16 -5.44
CA GLY A 35 -13.03 -20.33 -6.29
C GLY A 35 -12.85 -21.67 -5.57
N ASN A 36 -12.79 -21.72 -4.24
CA ASN A 36 -12.52 -22.97 -3.50
C ASN A 36 -13.74 -23.50 -2.76
N ALA A 37 -13.91 -24.83 -2.80
CA ALA A 37 -14.96 -25.53 -2.06
C ALA A 37 -14.68 -25.58 -0.54
N ASN A 38 -13.41 -25.54 -0.13
CA ASN A 38 -12.97 -25.49 1.26
C ASN A 38 -11.88 -24.41 1.45
N PRO A 39 -12.23 -23.13 1.40
CA PRO A 39 -11.26 -22.07 1.64
C PRO A 39 -10.79 -22.12 3.11
N PRO A 40 -9.47 -22.07 3.43
CA PRO A 40 -8.97 -21.69 4.74
C PRO A 40 -9.75 -20.52 5.30
N ASN A 41 -9.95 -20.51 6.63
CA ASN A 41 -10.77 -19.49 7.25
C ASN A 41 -10.21 -18.10 6.91
N HIS A 42 -11.14 -17.17 6.73
CA HIS A 42 -10.90 -15.82 6.28
C HIS A 42 -9.76 -15.16 7.08
N GLN A 43 -9.77 -15.35 8.39
CA GLN A 43 -8.83 -14.79 9.35
C GLN A 43 -7.40 -15.32 9.22
N THR A 44 -7.20 -16.60 8.90
CA THR A 44 -5.86 -17.21 8.79
C THR A 44 -5.11 -16.67 7.58
N VAL A 45 -5.81 -16.56 6.44
CA VAL A 45 -5.21 -16.02 5.21
C VAL A 45 -5.01 -14.51 5.33
N LEU A 46 -5.93 -13.82 6.00
CA LEU A 46 -5.80 -12.41 6.39
C LEU A 46 -4.53 -12.18 7.20
N THR A 47 -4.34 -12.93 8.28
CA THR A 47 -3.17 -12.83 9.16
C THR A 47 -1.89 -13.01 8.36
N TRP A 48 -1.72 -14.10 7.62
CA TRP A 48 -0.45 -14.37 6.94
C TRP A 48 -0.11 -13.37 5.85
N ILE A 49 -1.08 -13.00 5.03
CA ILE A 49 -0.82 -12.21 3.85
C ILE A 49 -0.89 -10.71 4.16
N LEU A 50 -1.83 -10.28 5.01
CA LEU A 50 -1.97 -8.86 5.35
C LEU A 50 -0.98 -8.42 6.43
N GLU A 51 -0.62 -9.23 7.42
CA GLU A 51 0.37 -8.80 8.43
C GLU A 51 1.74 -8.48 7.80
N SER A 52 2.15 -9.26 6.80
CA SER A 52 3.39 -9.01 6.07
C SER A 52 3.39 -7.64 5.37
N GLN A 53 2.29 -7.30 4.69
CA GLN A 53 2.15 -6.00 4.02
C GLN A 53 1.90 -4.86 5.02
N LEU A 54 1.16 -5.11 6.10
CA LEU A 54 0.94 -4.15 7.19
C LEU A 54 2.25 -3.72 7.82
N SER A 55 3.15 -4.67 8.08
CA SER A 55 4.47 -4.38 8.63
C SER A 55 5.24 -3.39 7.74
N GLN A 56 5.20 -3.61 6.42
CA GLN A 56 5.83 -2.72 5.45
C GLN A 56 5.16 -1.33 5.40
N ILE A 57 3.83 -1.27 5.49
CA ILE A 57 3.07 -0.01 5.55
C ILE A 57 3.40 0.76 6.82
N ASN A 58 3.46 0.10 7.97
CA ASN A 58 3.83 0.70 9.25
C ASN A 58 5.25 1.27 9.21
N GLU A 59 6.20 0.57 8.58
CA GLU A 59 7.56 1.08 8.38
C GLU A 59 7.60 2.30 7.45
N ILE A 60 6.73 2.36 6.43
CA ILE A 60 6.62 3.53 5.56
C ILE A 60 6.09 4.73 6.37
N ILE A 61 5.01 4.54 7.13
CA ILE A 61 4.39 5.60 7.93
C ILE A 61 5.36 6.13 9.00
N SER A 62 6.12 5.26 9.67
CA SER A 62 7.08 5.68 10.70
C SER A 62 8.21 6.56 10.15
N ASN A 63 8.51 6.44 8.86
CA ASN A 63 9.52 7.22 8.15
C ASN A 63 9.00 8.58 7.62
N LYS A 64 7.77 8.99 7.95
CA LYS A 64 7.15 10.20 7.37
C LYS A 64 7.91 11.51 7.58
N GLN A 65 8.65 11.61 8.68
CA GLN A 65 9.48 12.80 8.98
C GLN A 65 10.62 12.99 7.96
N ASN A 66 11.05 11.94 7.28
CA ASN A 66 12.13 12.00 6.29
C ASN A 66 11.66 12.53 4.92
N TYR A 67 10.35 12.47 4.63
CA TYR A 67 9.76 12.86 3.35
C TYR A 67 8.42 13.59 3.54
N PRO A 68 8.42 14.79 4.15
CA PRO A 68 7.20 15.49 4.57
C PRO A 68 6.28 15.89 3.40
N ASP A 69 6.79 15.95 2.18
CA ASP A 69 6.01 16.20 0.97
C ASP A 69 5.04 15.07 0.58
N LEU A 70 5.17 13.90 1.22
CA LEU A 70 4.31 12.73 1.01
C LEU A 70 3.21 12.60 2.07
N GLU A 71 2.96 13.63 2.90
CA GLU A 71 1.93 13.63 3.95
C GLU A 71 0.57 13.13 3.46
N ASP A 72 0.21 13.58 2.27
CA ASP A 72 -1.00 13.24 1.54
C ASP A 72 -1.13 11.74 1.18
N ILE A 73 -0.01 11.02 1.09
CA ILE A 73 0.09 9.58 0.87
C ILE A 73 0.07 8.86 2.23
N TYR A 74 0.79 9.39 3.23
CA TYR A 74 0.81 8.83 4.59
C TYR A 74 -0.56 8.82 5.23
N SER A 75 -1.34 9.91 5.10
CA SER A 75 -2.70 9.97 5.63
C SER A 75 -3.61 8.87 5.05
N GLU A 76 -3.46 8.54 3.77
CA GLU A 76 -4.23 7.47 3.14
C GLU A 76 -3.73 6.08 3.57
N LEU A 77 -2.42 5.89 3.73
CA LEU A 77 -1.84 4.66 4.27
C LEU A 77 -2.27 4.42 5.73
N GLU A 78 -2.31 5.47 6.56
CA GLU A 78 -2.82 5.39 7.94
C GLU A 78 -4.32 5.00 7.96
N LYS A 79 -5.14 5.57 7.08
CA LYS A 79 -6.55 5.15 6.92
C LYS A 79 -6.69 3.68 6.51
N ILE A 80 -5.84 3.21 5.61
CA ILE A 80 -5.80 1.81 5.19
C ILE A 80 -5.40 0.92 6.36
N ASN A 81 -4.37 1.30 7.11
CA ASN A 81 -3.88 0.57 8.27
C ASN A 81 -4.96 0.44 9.36
N ASN A 82 -5.61 1.55 9.71
CA ASN A 82 -6.71 1.57 10.67
C ASN A 82 -7.89 0.71 10.19
N LEU A 83 -8.25 0.79 8.90
CA LEU A 83 -9.31 -0.03 8.33
C LEU A 83 -9.02 -1.53 8.46
N ILE A 84 -7.76 -1.95 8.33
CA ILE A 84 -7.39 -3.36 8.47
C ILE A 84 -7.41 -3.78 9.95
N HIS A 85 -6.96 -2.90 10.87
CA HIS A 85 -6.99 -3.16 12.31
C HIS A 85 -8.39 -3.18 12.92
N GLU A 86 -9.29 -2.31 12.46
CA GLU A 86 -10.69 -2.23 12.94
C GLU A 86 -11.53 -3.43 12.51
N LEU A 87 -11.16 -4.13 11.44
CA LEU A 87 -12.04 -5.07 10.74
C LEU A 87 -11.61 -6.54 10.81
N GLY A 88 -10.98 -7.00 11.89
CA GLY A 88 -10.59 -8.41 12.06
C GLY A 88 -11.65 -9.49 11.73
N GLU A 89 -12.93 -9.15 11.57
CA GLU A 89 -14.00 -10.09 11.17
C GLU A 89 -14.94 -9.62 10.02
N ASN A 90 -14.87 -8.37 9.51
CA ASN A 90 -15.87 -7.82 8.56
C ASN A 90 -15.27 -6.98 7.38
N ILE A 91 -14.07 -7.30 6.90
CA ILE A 91 -13.45 -6.53 5.81
C ILE A 91 -14.25 -6.63 4.51
N ASN A 92 -14.65 -5.48 3.97
CA ASN A 92 -15.04 -5.36 2.57
C ASN A 92 -13.78 -5.18 1.71
N PHE A 93 -13.31 -6.27 1.10
CA PHE A 93 -12.07 -6.31 0.33
C PHE A 93 -12.08 -5.35 -0.85
N LYS A 94 -13.23 -5.16 -1.50
CA LYS A 94 -13.38 -4.17 -2.58
C LYS A 94 -13.11 -2.75 -2.12
N VAL A 95 -13.55 -2.40 -0.91
CA VAL A 95 -13.28 -1.06 -0.32
C VAL A 95 -11.80 -0.90 -0.03
N LEU A 96 -11.16 -1.93 0.53
CA LEU A 96 -9.73 -1.93 0.82
C LEU A 96 -8.90 -1.85 -0.47
N GLN A 97 -9.23 -2.67 -1.47
CA GLN A 97 -8.61 -2.69 -2.79
C GLN A 97 -8.70 -1.31 -3.46
N GLU A 98 -9.87 -0.66 -3.45
CA GLU A 98 -10.04 0.67 -4.05
C GLU A 98 -9.21 1.74 -3.32
N LYS A 99 -9.11 1.67 -1.98
CA LYS A 99 -8.26 2.58 -1.20
C LYS A 99 -6.78 2.39 -1.54
N VAL A 100 -6.29 1.16 -1.55
CA VAL A 100 -4.89 0.86 -1.92
C VAL A 100 -4.61 1.30 -3.36
N ARG A 101 -5.55 1.09 -4.29
CA ARG A 101 -5.44 1.53 -5.69
C ARG A 101 -5.26 3.04 -5.80
N LYS A 102 -6.07 3.82 -5.06
CA LYS A 102 -5.96 5.28 -5.03
C LYS A 102 -4.59 5.74 -4.54
N VAL A 103 -4.05 5.11 -3.50
CA VAL A 103 -2.71 5.43 -2.99
C VAL A 103 -1.64 5.11 -4.04
N SER A 104 -1.73 3.95 -4.68
CA SER A 104 -0.79 3.55 -5.73
C SER A 104 -0.75 4.56 -6.88
N ILE A 105 -1.93 4.97 -7.39
CA ILE A 105 -2.05 6.00 -8.44
C ILE A 105 -1.46 7.34 -7.97
N LYS A 106 -1.80 7.79 -6.75
CA LYS A 106 -1.29 9.05 -6.18
C LYS A 106 0.24 9.06 -6.11
N ASN A 107 0.82 7.94 -5.68
CA ASN A 107 2.25 7.78 -5.59
C ASN A 107 2.95 7.67 -6.96
N MET A 108 2.31 7.01 -7.94
CA MET A 108 2.79 7.00 -9.34
C MET A 108 2.83 8.40 -9.95
N ASN A 109 1.82 9.24 -9.68
CA ASN A 109 1.83 10.65 -10.09
C ASN A 109 2.95 11.44 -9.40
N ASN A 110 3.28 11.11 -8.15
CA ASN A 110 4.41 11.73 -7.46
C ASN A 110 5.77 11.32 -8.09
N LEU A 111 5.94 10.05 -8.45
CA LEU A 111 7.12 9.56 -9.17
C LEU A 111 7.34 10.30 -10.49
N ALA A 112 6.27 10.50 -11.28
CA ALA A 112 6.33 11.26 -12.53
C ALA A 112 6.84 12.70 -12.29
N LYS A 113 6.27 13.39 -11.29
CA LYS A 113 6.70 14.76 -10.91
C LYS A 113 8.16 14.85 -10.49
N ILE A 114 8.68 13.84 -9.78
CA ILE A 114 10.10 13.80 -9.38
C ILE A 114 10.99 13.60 -10.61
N SER A 115 10.56 12.74 -11.54
CA SER A 115 11.29 12.47 -12.78
C SER A 115 11.36 13.69 -13.70
N GLU A 116 10.21 14.35 -13.95
CA GLU A 116 10.10 15.52 -14.83
C GLU A 116 10.91 16.73 -14.34
N LYS A 117 10.99 16.94 -13.02
CA LYS A 117 11.82 18.01 -12.44
C LYS A 117 13.32 17.87 -12.71
N ASN A 118 13.75 16.74 -13.25
CA ASN A 118 15.13 16.41 -13.49
C ASN A 118 15.47 16.20 -14.97
N GLU A 119 14.51 16.41 -15.90
CA GLU A 119 14.80 16.57 -17.32
C GLU A 119 15.33 17.99 -17.58
N VAL A 120 16.63 18.17 -17.32
CA VAL A 120 17.48 19.26 -17.84
C VAL A 120 18.80 18.65 -18.30
#